data_AF-A0A1I7B2C7-F1
#
_entry.id   AF-A0A1I7B2C7-F1
#
_cell.length_a   1.000
_cell.length_b   1.000
_cell.length_c   1.000
_cell.angle_alpha   90.00
_cell.angle_beta   90.00
_cell.angle_gamma   90.00
#
_symmetry.space_group_name_H-M   'P 1'
#
loop_
_entity.id
_entity.type
_entity.pdbx_description
1 polymer ?
#
loop_
_entity_poly.entity_id
_entity_poly.type
_entity_poly.pdbx_seq_one_letter_code
_entity_poly.pdbx_strand_id
1 'polypeptide(L)'
;MLANIAQSIMDRSKRIIIIKNKLIELKKLDRKKTVFGSQSHNYISKPINSDEIINYENQYNVLIPEELRLFLIEIGYGAGPDYGIYNISKMFSEFDEWNDWTENISSIQSSFELKNKDSLELITSKTDNPEGLFYKRLKTINGLLPIQTQGCTYYSFIVVNGEQKGKIWNLDTNEFDVLPGGVYREVTFFEWYEKWLNDKLESLGCKKLNDPNHWERNVSENKMNWLKKIK
;
A
#
# COMPACT_ATOMS: atom_id res chain seq x y z
N MET A 1 2.38 27.85 1.50
CA MET A 1 3.21 26.63 1.49
C MET A 1 3.12 25.86 2.81
N LEU A 2 3.46 26.46 3.97
CA LEU A 2 3.39 25.79 5.27
C LEU A 2 1.97 25.33 5.70
N ALA A 3 0.93 26.14 5.44
CA ALA A 3 -0.46 25.76 5.75
C ALA A 3 -0.92 24.51 4.97
N ASN A 4 -0.50 24.36 3.71
CA ASN A 4 -0.86 23.20 2.88
C ASN A 4 -0.14 21.93 3.35
N ILE A 5 1.12 22.05 3.81
CA ILE A 5 1.88 20.93 4.38
C ILE A 5 1.23 20.48 5.70
N ALA A 6 0.90 21.42 6.59
CA ALA A 6 0.24 21.11 7.85
C ALA A 6 -1.12 20.44 7.64
N GLN A 7 -1.92 20.91 6.67
CA GLN A 7 -3.18 20.29 6.30
C GLN A 7 -2.98 18.87 5.77
N SER A 8 -2.02 18.66 4.86
CA SER A 8 -1.72 17.36 4.30
C SER A 8 -1.27 16.32 5.35
N ILE A 9 -0.45 16.75 6.33
CA ILE A 9 -0.06 15.93 7.49
C ILE A 9 -1.29 15.60 8.33
N MET A 10 -2.14 16.59 8.60
CA MET A 10 -3.37 16.42 9.36
C MET A 10 -4.30 15.40 8.69
N ASP A 11 -4.45 15.47 7.38
CA ASP A 11 -5.32 14.58 6.61
C ASP A 11 -4.80 13.14 6.65
N ARG A 12 -3.50 12.91 6.42
CA ARG A 12 -2.89 11.58 6.57
C ARG A 12 -3.06 11.01 7.98
N SER A 13 -2.93 11.87 8.99
CA SER A 13 -3.04 11.48 10.39
C SER A 13 -4.47 11.08 10.79
N LYS A 14 -5.48 11.81 10.29
CA LYS A 14 -6.89 11.38 10.44
C LYS A 14 -7.12 10.05 9.73
N ARG A 15 -6.57 9.94 8.52
CA ARG A 15 -6.76 8.78 7.66
C ARG A 15 -6.19 7.50 8.25
N ILE A 16 -4.98 7.54 8.83
CA ILE A 16 -4.40 6.37 9.49
C ILE A 16 -5.22 5.89 10.70
N ILE A 17 -5.84 6.81 11.45
CA ILE A 17 -6.75 6.47 12.55
C ILE A 17 -8.01 5.77 12.02
N ILE A 18 -8.56 6.25 10.91
CA ILE A 18 -9.71 5.63 10.23
C ILE A 18 -9.37 4.21 9.76
N ILE A 19 -8.23 4.04 9.09
CA ILE A 19 -7.74 2.72 8.64
C ILE A 19 -7.64 1.76 9.83
N LYS A 20 -7.01 2.20 10.93
CA LYS A 20 -6.86 1.40 12.15
C LYS A 20 -8.21 0.97 12.73
N ASN A 21 -9.17 1.90 12.81
CA ASN A 21 -10.52 1.61 13.31
C ASN A 21 -11.28 0.63 12.41
N LYS A 22 -11.19 0.80 11.09
CA LYS A 22 -11.80 -0.12 10.11
C LYS A 22 -11.19 -1.52 10.17
N LEU A 23 -9.88 -1.62 10.33
CA LEU A 23 -9.19 -2.92 10.50
C LEU A 23 -9.64 -3.64 11.79
N ILE A 24 -9.76 -2.90 12.90
CA ILE A 24 -10.30 -3.44 14.17
C ILE A 24 -11.72 -3.95 13.97
N GLU A 25 -12.56 -3.22 13.23
CA GLU A 25 -13.92 -3.65 12.95
C GLU A 25 -13.97 -4.89 12.06
N LEU A 26 -13.16 -4.92 11.00
CA LEU A 26 -13.09 -6.05 10.09
C LEU A 26 -12.71 -7.33 10.85
N LYS A 27 -11.71 -7.26 11.74
CA LYS A 27 -11.33 -8.37 12.62
C LYS A 27 -12.46 -8.87 13.52
N LYS A 28 -13.34 -7.96 13.99
CA LYS A 28 -14.49 -8.33 14.85
C LYS A 28 -15.61 -9.01 14.07
N LEU A 29 -15.81 -8.62 12.82
CA LEU A 29 -16.82 -9.17 11.92
C LEU A 29 -16.38 -10.52 11.35
N ASP A 30 -15.14 -10.61 10.87
CA ASP A 30 -14.61 -11.83 10.24
C ASP A 30 -14.05 -12.84 11.25
N ARG A 31 -14.88 -13.24 12.23
CA ARG A 31 -14.47 -14.14 13.33
C ARG A 31 -14.01 -15.50 12.83
N LYS A 32 -14.56 -15.94 11.69
CA LYS A 32 -14.25 -17.23 11.06
C LYS A 32 -13.12 -17.12 10.03
N LYS A 33 -12.54 -15.93 9.81
CA LYS A 33 -11.44 -15.68 8.87
C LYS A 33 -11.76 -16.18 7.47
N THR A 34 -12.92 -15.75 6.97
CA THR A 34 -13.46 -16.08 5.66
C THR A 34 -13.01 -15.12 4.56
N VAL A 35 -12.51 -13.93 4.92
CA VAL A 35 -11.85 -13.05 3.95
C VAL A 35 -10.60 -13.76 3.45
N PHE A 36 -10.41 -13.76 2.12
CA PHE A 36 -9.25 -14.37 1.49
C PHE A 36 -7.94 -13.90 2.15
N GLY A 37 -7.05 -14.86 2.43
CA GLY A 37 -5.76 -14.65 3.08
C GLY A 37 -5.78 -14.30 4.58
N SER A 38 -6.96 -14.02 5.16
CA SER A 38 -7.08 -13.65 6.59
C SER A 38 -6.64 -14.73 7.58
N GLN A 39 -6.66 -16.01 7.19
CA GLN A 39 -6.14 -17.11 8.00
C GLN A 39 -4.61 -17.05 8.18
N SER A 40 -3.90 -16.52 7.19
CA SER A 40 -2.44 -16.40 7.19
C SER A 40 -1.99 -15.35 8.20
N HIS A 41 -2.57 -14.14 8.16
CA HIS A 41 -2.14 -13.02 9.00
C HIS A 41 -3.01 -12.83 10.26
N ASN A 42 -4.18 -13.47 10.38
CA ASN A 42 -5.07 -13.44 11.55
C ASN A 42 -5.52 -12.03 12.01
N TYR A 43 -5.50 -11.06 11.08
CA TYR A 43 -5.61 -9.63 11.40
C TYR A 43 -4.67 -9.18 12.55
N ILE A 44 -3.46 -9.72 12.57
CA ILE A 44 -2.41 -9.32 13.50
C ILE A 44 -1.48 -8.37 12.75
N SER A 45 -1.30 -7.17 13.30
CA SER A 45 -0.29 -6.22 12.81
C SER A 45 0.76 -5.96 13.88
N LYS A 46 2.01 -5.77 13.45
CA LYS A 46 3.16 -5.48 14.31
C LYS A 46 3.77 -4.13 13.92
N PRO A 47 3.52 -3.06 14.70
CA PRO A 47 4.16 -1.77 14.49
C PRO A 47 5.68 -1.87 14.47
N ILE A 48 6.31 -1.01 13.67
CA ILE A 48 7.77 -0.92 13.55
C ILE A 48 8.28 0.38 14.20
N ASN A 49 9.50 0.35 14.74
CA ASN A 49 10.18 1.57 15.19
C ASN A 49 10.64 2.39 13.96
N SER A 50 10.55 3.72 14.05
CA SER A 50 11.12 4.64 13.07
C SER A 50 12.61 4.40 12.82
N ASP A 51 13.38 4.00 13.83
CA ASP A 51 14.82 3.74 13.66
C ASP A 51 15.09 2.58 12.71
N GLU A 52 14.25 1.54 12.74
CA GLU A 52 14.36 0.41 11.83
C GLU A 52 14.08 0.85 10.39
N ILE A 53 13.07 1.69 10.17
CA ILE A 53 12.81 2.30 8.86
C ILE A 53 14.02 3.10 8.37
N ILE A 54 14.58 3.97 9.22
CA ILE A 54 15.74 4.80 8.89
C ILE A 54 16.94 3.93 8.52
N ASN A 55 17.17 2.82 9.20
CA ASN A 55 18.26 1.91 8.87
C ASN A 55 18.13 1.35 7.45
N TYR A 56 16.95 0.90 7.05
CA TYR A 56 16.72 0.40 5.69
C TYR A 56 16.80 1.52 4.64
N GLU A 57 16.26 2.71 4.95
CA GLU A 57 16.37 3.86 4.05
C GLU A 57 17.83 4.27 3.80
N ASN A 58 18.66 4.24 4.84
CA ASN A 58 20.10 4.51 4.73
C ASN A 58 20.83 3.39 3.98
N GLN A 59 20.54 2.12 4.30
CA GLN A 59 21.18 0.96 3.66
C GLN A 59 20.90 0.92 2.15
N TYR A 60 19.66 1.16 1.75
CA TYR A 60 19.24 1.12 0.35
C TYR A 60 19.27 2.50 -0.33
N ASN A 61 19.67 3.55 0.39
CA ASN A 61 19.70 4.94 -0.07
C ASN A 61 18.41 5.36 -0.79
N VAL A 62 17.25 5.07 -0.16
CA VAL A 62 15.93 5.35 -0.70
C VAL A 62 14.98 5.77 0.42
N LEU A 63 14.05 6.67 0.13
CA LEU A 63 13.02 7.07 1.09
C LEU A 63 11.72 6.31 0.83
N ILE A 64 11.23 5.64 1.87
CA ILE A 64 9.92 4.98 1.86
C ILE A 64 8.82 6.04 1.75
N PRO A 65 7.83 5.85 0.85
CA PRO A 65 6.70 6.76 0.71
C PRO A 65 5.97 6.99 2.03
N GLU A 66 5.58 8.25 2.26
CA GLU A 66 5.12 8.73 3.57
C GLU A 66 3.93 7.95 4.13
N GLU A 67 2.97 7.56 3.28
CA GLU A 67 1.80 6.78 3.72
C GLU A 67 2.17 5.37 4.18
N LEU A 68 3.10 4.69 3.48
CA LEU A 68 3.59 3.38 3.91
C LEU A 68 4.40 3.50 5.20
N ARG A 69 5.27 4.51 5.31
CA ARG A 69 6.03 4.79 6.54
C ARG A 69 5.08 4.98 7.73
N LEU A 70 4.08 5.85 7.60
CA LEU A 70 3.11 6.12 8.65
C LEU A 70 2.30 4.87 9.00
N PHE A 71 1.92 4.07 8.01
CA PHE A 71 1.21 2.80 8.23
C PHE A 71 2.03 1.81 9.05
N LEU A 72 3.31 1.61 8.69
CA LEU A 72 4.17 0.66 9.38
C LEU A 72 4.40 1.08 10.85
N ILE A 73 4.51 2.38 11.13
CA ILE A 73 4.69 2.88 12.51
C ILE A 73 3.39 2.75 13.33
N GLU A 74 2.24 3.11 12.77
CA GLU A 74 1.00 3.23 13.55
C GLU A 74 0.15 1.97 13.61
N ILE A 75 0.21 1.15 12.56
CA ILE A 75 -0.56 -0.08 12.41
C ILE A 75 0.38 -1.27 12.36
N GLY A 76 1.40 -1.22 11.50
CA GLY A 76 2.38 -2.27 11.35
C GLY A 76 2.11 -3.26 10.22
N TYR A 77 3.12 -4.07 9.94
CA TYR A 77 3.05 -5.14 8.94
C TYR A 77 2.25 -6.34 9.46
N GLY A 78 1.79 -7.21 8.57
CA GLY A 78 1.00 -8.40 8.90
C GLY A 78 -0.41 -8.31 8.32
N ALA A 79 -1.37 -7.67 9.01
CA ALA A 79 -2.73 -7.60 8.46
C ALA A 79 -2.81 -6.73 7.21
N GLY A 80 -3.56 -7.20 6.21
CA GLY A 80 -3.80 -6.45 4.99
C GLY A 80 -4.50 -7.27 3.92
N PRO A 81 -4.59 -6.75 2.69
CA PRO A 81 -5.01 -7.49 1.51
C PRO A 81 -4.28 -8.83 1.38
N ASP A 82 -5.00 -9.85 0.93
CA ASP A 82 -4.47 -11.18 0.62
C ASP A 82 -3.61 -11.76 1.74
N TYR A 83 -2.33 -12.04 1.48
CA TYR A 83 -1.43 -12.63 2.47
C TYR A 83 -0.83 -11.61 3.44
N GLY A 84 -1.22 -10.34 3.32
CA GLY A 84 -0.87 -9.29 4.26
C GLY A 84 0.38 -8.51 3.90
N ILE A 85 0.58 -7.40 4.60
CA ILE A 85 1.72 -6.49 4.35
C ILE A 85 3.00 -7.12 4.89
N TYR A 86 4.05 -7.13 4.07
CA TYR A 86 5.37 -7.61 4.45
C TYR A 86 6.01 -6.75 5.55
N ASN A 87 6.84 -7.38 6.38
CA ASN A 87 7.76 -6.60 7.21
C ASN A 87 8.82 -5.94 6.31
N ILE A 88 9.43 -4.87 6.80
CA ILE A 88 10.35 -4.07 6.00
C ILE A 88 11.53 -4.89 5.46
N SER A 89 12.09 -5.79 6.28
CA SER A 89 13.19 -6.69 5.87
C SER A 89 12.79 -7.52 4.65
N LYS A 90 11.59 -8.11 4.69
CA LYS A 90 11.04 -8.88 3.58
C LYS A 90 10.80 -8.02 2.34
N MET A 91 10.31 -6.79 2.49
CA MET A 91 10.10 -5.89 1.34
C MET A 91 11.38 -5.69 0.55
N PHE A 92 12.49 -5.44 1.25
CA PHE A 92 13.79 -5.23 0.61
C PHE A 92 14.43 -6.53 0.12
N SER A 93 14.34 -7.64 0.87
CA SER A 93 14.85 -8.92 0.38
C SER A 93 14.11 -9.41 -0.86
N GLU A 94 12.80 -9.15 -0.96
CA GLU A 94 11.99 -9.47 -2.13
C GLU A 94 12.41 -8.62 -3.34
N PHE A 95 12.77 -7.34 -3.13
CA PHE A 95 13.36 -6.53 -4.19
C PHE A 95 14.69 -7.12 -4.68
N ASP A 96 15.57 -7.52 -3.75
CA ASP A 96 16.86 -8.11 -4.09
C ASP A 96 16.68 -9.42 -4.88
N GLU A 97 15.74 -10.28 -4.47
CA GLU A 97 15.39 -11.52 -5.16
C GLU A 97 14.85 -11.27 -6.58
N TRP A 98 13.95 -10.29 -6.75
CA TRP A 98 13.47 -9.91 -8.08
C TRP A 98 14.58 -9.32 -8.94
N ASN A 99 15.52 -8.59 -8.34
CA ASN A 99 16.64 -8.00 -9.08
C ASN A 99 17.58 -9.09 -9.59
N ASP A 100 17.82 -10.13 -8.78
CA ASP A 100 18.57 -11.32 -9.19
C ASP A 100 17.93 -12.01 -10.41
N TRP A 101 16.59 -12.10 -10.46
CA TRP A 101 15.87 -12.63 -11.63
C TRP A 101 16.02 -11.77 -12.88
N THR A 102 16.35 -10.49 -12.73
CA THR A 102 16.59 -9.54 -13.83
C THR A 102 18.08 -9.29 -14.09
N GLU A 103 18.95 -10.26 -13.80
CA GLU A 103 20.40 -10.17 -14.02
C GLU A 103 21.06 -8.99 -13.27
N ASN A 104 20.48 -8.56 -12.16
CA ASN A 104 20.97 -7.45 -11.34
C ASN A 104 21.15 -6.12 -12.09
N ILE A 105 20.37 -5.89 -13.14
CA ILE A 105 20.43 -4.65 -13.93
C ILE A 105 19.65 -3.48 -13.29
N SER A 106 18.84 -3.76 -12.26
CA SER A 106 17.95 -2.78 -11.64
C SER A 106 18.51 -2.23 -10.34
N SER A 107 18.02 -1.05 -9.96
CA SER A 107 18.33 -0.38 -8.70
C SER A 107 17.07 0.28 -8.14
N ILE A 108 16.86 0.12 -6.84
CA ILE A 108 15.78 0.79 -6.11
C ILE A 108 15.96 2.32 -6.07
N GLN A 109 17.19 2.81 -6.25
CA GLN A 109 17.48 4.23 -6.33
C GLN A 109 17.19 4.81 -7.72
N SER A 110 17.08 3.98 -8.75
CA SER A 110 16.72 4.42 -10.10
C SER A 110 15.22 4.71 -10.19
N SER A 111 14.84 5.60 -11.10
CA SER A 111 13.43 5.95 -11.30
C SER A 111 12.65 4.80 -11.93
N PHE A 112 11.44 4.57 -11.44
CA PHE A 112 10.46 3.72 -12.11
C PHE A 112 10.22 4.18 -13.54
N GLU A 113 10.21 3.21 -14.45
CA GLU A 113 10.21 3.46 -15.88
C GLU A 113 8.87 3.99 -16.39
N LEU A 114 7.76 3.50 -15.85
CA LEU A 114 6.42 3.96 -16.26
C LEU A 114 6.08 5.32 -15.66
N LYS A 115 5.45 6.16 -16.46
CA LYS A 115 5.10 7.55 -16.16
C LYS A 115 3.59 7.69 -15.97
N ASN A 116 3.13 8.89 -15.58
CA ASN A 116 1.70 9.17 -15.39
C ASN A 116 0.89 8.88 -16.68
N LYS A 117 1.47 9.14 -17.85
CA LYS A 117 0.84 8.84 -19.14
C LYS A 117 0.59 7.34 -19.36
N ASP A 118 1.51 6.48 -18.91
CA ASP A 118 1.43 5.03 -19.12
C ASP A 118 0.36 4.43 -18.21
N SER A 119 0.30 4.92 -16.97
CA SER A 119 -0.78 4.64 -16.03
C SER A 119 -2.14 5.04 -16.61
N LEU A 120 -2.26 6.28 -17.11
CA LEU A 120 -3.48 6.79 -17.72
C LEU A 120 -3.90 5.95 -18.93
N GLU A 121 -2.97 5.60 -19.82
CA GLU A 121 -3.24 4.75 -20.99
C GLU A 121 -3.82 3.38 -20.58
N LEU A 122 -3.22 2.72 -19.59
CA LEU A 122 -3.71 1.43 -19.09
C LEU A 122 -5.10 1.55 -18.45
N ILE A 123 -5.30 2.58 -17.63
CA ILE A 123 -6.59 2.85 -16.98
C ILE A 123 -7.68 3.15 -18.01
N THR A 124 -7.40 4.00 -19.00
CA THR A 124 -8.34 4.31 -20.08
C THR A 124 -8.67 3.06 -20.87
N SER A 125 -7.67 2.29 -21.30
CA SER A 125 -7.89 1.03 -22.04
C SER A 125 -8.77 0.05 -21.26
N LYS A 126 -8.50 -0.10 -19.95
CA LYS A 126 -9.27 -0.99 -19.07
C LYS A 126 -10.69 -0.46 -18.80
N THR A 127 -10.88 0.86 -18.77
CA THR A 127 -12.19 1.49 -18.59
C THR A 127 -13.05 1.32 -19.85
N ASP A 128 -12.45 1.52 -21.03
CA ASP A 128 -13.13 1.40 -22.32
C ASP A 128 -13.48 -0.06 -22.66
N ASN A 129 -12.66 -1.02 -22.21
CA ASN A 129 -12.92 -2.45 -22.37
C ASN A 129 -12.64 -3.23 -21.05
N PRO A 130 -13.63 -3.34 -20.16
CA PRO A 130 -13.47 -4.02 -18.87
C PRO A 130 -13.08 -5.50 -18.95
N GLU A 131 -13.43 -6.19 -20.03
CA GLU A 131 -13.08 -7.61 -20.24
C GLU A 131 -11.69 -7.79 -20.88
N GLY A 132 -11.08 -6.71 -21.38
CA GLY A 132 -9.77 -6.74 -22.00
C GLY A 132 -8.63 -6.99 -21.02
N LEU A 133 -7.57 -7.60 -21.54
CA LEU A 133 -6.29 -7.81 -20.85
C LEU A 133 -5.32 -6.70 -21.26
N PHE A 134 -5.03 -5.79 -20.33
CA PHE A 134 -4.13 -4.66 -20.55
C PHE A 134 -3.06 -4.64 -19.47
N TYR A 135 -1.80 -4.64 -19.90
CA TYR A 135 -0.63 -4.57 -19.05
C TYR A 135 0.54 -3.92 -19.80
N LYS A 136 1.55 -3.46 -19.07
CA LYS A 136 2.86 -3.15 -19.64
C LYS A 136 3.90 -4.07 -19.03
N ARG A 137 4.77 -4.61 -19.88
CA ARG A 137 5.93 -5.38 -19.43
C ARG A 137 7.02 -4.44 -18.95
N LEU A 138 7.53 -4.67 -17.76
CA LEU A 138 8.69 -3.93 -17.26
C LEU A 138 9.97 -4.41 -17.92
N LYS A 139 10.85 -3.47 -18.27
CA LYS A 139 12.23 -3.78 -18.70
C LYS A 139 13.18 -3.86 -17.52
N THR A 140 12.87 -3.12 -16.46
CA THR A 140 13.62 -3.05 -15.21
C THR A 140 12.65 -2.97 -14.03
N ILE A 141 13.09 -3.40 -12.86
CA ILE A 141 12.36 -3.20 -11.60
C ILE A 141 12.87 -1.97 -10.84
N ASN A 142 13.37 -0.97 -11.56
CA ASN A 142 13.87 0.27 -10.96
C ASN A 142 12.82 0.98 -10.11
N GLY A 143 13.18 1.39 -8.89
CA GLY A 143 12.31 2.19 -8.03
C GLY A 143 11.04 1.48 -7.54
N LEU A 144 11.01 0.14 -7.58
CA LEU A 144 9.94 -0.69 -7.00
C LEU A 144 10.29 -1.08 -5.56
N LEU A 145 9.28 -1.17 -4.70
CA LEU A 145 9.38 -1.84 -3.40
C LEU A 145 8.20 -2.83 -3.24
N PRO A 146 8.45 -4.15 -3.28
CA PRO A 146 7.41 -5.16 -3.05
C PRO A 146 6.81 -5.00 -1.65
N ILE A 147 5.48 -5.08 -1.53
CA ILE A 147 4.81 -4.89 -0.22
C ILE A 147 3.96 -6.07 0.21
N GLN A 148 3.52 -6.92 -0.71
CA GLN A 148 2.65 -8.06 -0.43
C GLN A 148 2.56 -9.03 -1.62
N THR A 149 2.11 -10.27 -1.37
CA THR A 149 1.75 -11.24 -2.42
C THR A 149 0.26 -11.51 -2.40
N GLN A 150 -0.34 -11.52 -3.58
CA GLN A 150 -1.71 -11.94 -3.83
C GLN A 150 -1.82 -13.48 -3.94
N GLY A 151 -0.68 -14.18 -3.96
CA GLY A 151 -0.54 -15.61 -4.22
C GLY A 151 0.05 -15.88 -5.61
N CYS A 152 0.56 -17.10 -5.80
CA CYS A 152 1.23 -17.53 -7.03
C CYS A 152 2.33 -16.55 -7.45
N THR A 153 2.19 -15.92 -8.61
CA THR A 153 3.14 -14.95 -9.18
C THR A 153 2.65 -13.51 -9.08
N TYR A 154 1.52 -13.27 -8.40
CA TYR A 154 0.94 -11.95 -8.29
C TYR A 154 1.38 -11.23 -7.02
N TYR A 155 1.89 -10.02 -7.19
CA TYR A 155 2.36 -9.16 -6.12
C TYR A 155 1.77 -7.76 -6.25
N SER A 156 1.83 -7.00 -5.17
CA SER A 156 1.70 -5.54 -5.25
C SER A 156 2.99 -4.91 -4.77
N PHE A 157 3.38 -3.83 -5.42
CA PHE A 157 4.52 -3.01 -5.03
C PHE A 157 4.11 -1.55 -4.93
N ILE A 158 4.87 -0.80 -4.15
CA ILE A 158 4.79 0.67 -4.12
C ILE A 158 5.98 1.26 -4.87
N VAL A 159 5.75 2.29 -5.65
CA VAL A 159 6.84 3.01 -6.33
C VAL A 159 7.54 3.90 -5.30
N VAL A 160 8.86 3.77 -5.16
CA VAL A 160 9.68 4.53 -4.20
C VAL A 160 10.52 5.63 -4.86
N ASN A 161 10.76 5.52 -6.17
CA ASN A 161 11.40 6.57 -6.95
C ASN A 161 10.82 6.68 -8.38
N GLY A 162 10.81 7.89 -8.93
CA GLY A 162 10.20 8.21 -10.24
C GLY A 162 8.87 8.99 -10.13
N GLU A 163 8.25 9.25 -11.28
CA GLU A 163 7.05 10.11 -11.40
C GLU A 163 5.84 9.55 -10.65
N GLN A 164 5.75 8.22 -10.56
CA GLN A 164 4.68 7.48 -9.89
C GLN A 164 4.93 7.24 -8.40
N LYS A 165 5.91 7.92 -7.77
CA LYS A 165 6.27 7.70 -6.36
C LYS A 165 5.05 7.74 -5.43
N GLY A 166 4.92 6.72 -4.58
CA GLY A 166 3.83 6.54 -3.64
C GLY A 166 2.57 5.87 -4.21
N LYS A 167 2.54 5.56 -5.51
CA LYS A 167 1.45 4.81 -6.15
C LYS A 167 1.66 3.31 -6.03
N ILE A 168 0.54 2.58 -5.95
CA ILE A 168 0.52 1.12 -5.93
C ILE A 168 0.28 0.56 -7.32
N TRP A 169 1.04 -0.48 -7.65
CA TRP A 169 0.92 -1.26 -8.87
C TRP A 169 0.85 -2.74 -8.52
N ASN A 170 0.20 -3.51 -9.38
CA ASN A 170 0.18 -4.97 -9.35
C ASN A 170 1.15 -5.51 -10.40
N LEU A 171 1.80 -6.62 -10.07
CA LEU A 171 2.83 -7.28 -10.88
C LEU A 171 2.51 -8.77 -11.00
N ASP A 172 2.62 -9.32 -12.21
CA ASP A 172 2.81 -10.76 -12.44
C ASP A 172 4.30 -11.02 -12.66
N THR A 173 4.95 -11.72 -11.74
CA THR A 173 6.40 -11.98 -11.78
C THR A 173 6.80 -13.03 -12.81
N ASN A 174 5.87 -13.73 -13.48
CA ASN A 174 6.23 -14.63 -14.59
C ASN A 174 6.87 -13.88 -15.74
N GLU A 175 6.29 -12.74 -16.09
CA GLU A 175 6.64 -11.97 -17.29
C GLU A 175 7.03 -10.52 -16.94
N PHE A 176 6.94 -10.16 -15.65
CA PHE A 176 7.03 -8.80 -15.14
C PHE A 176 6.01 -7.84 -15.78
N ASP A 177 4.80 -8.33 -15.99
CA ASP A 177 3.68 -7.57 -16.54
C ASP A 177 2.94 -6.83 -15.41
N VAL A 178 2.70 -5.53 -15.59
CA VAL A 178 2.12 -4.65 -14.56
C VAL A 178 0.84 -3.94 -14.97
N LEU A 179 0.02 -3.63 -13.96
CA LEU A 179 -1.07 -2.67 -14.06
C LEU A 179 -1.19 -1.78 -12.80
N PRO A 180 -1.81 -0.60 -12.89
CA PRO A 180 -2.11 0.21 -11.71
C PRO A 180 -2.93 -0.57 -10.68
N GLY A 181 -2.57 -0.45 -9.40
CA GLY A 181 -3.17 -1.24 -8.32
C GLY A 181 -4.66 -0.97 -8.09
N GLY A 182 -5.15 0.20 -8.53
CA GLY A 182 -6.56 0.56 -8.51
C GLY A 182 -7.34 0.11 -9.75
N VAL A 183 -6.65 -0.43 -10.77
CA VAL A 183 -7.16 -0.92 -12.06
C VAL A 183 -7.81 0.16 -12.93
N TYR A 184 -8.82 0.86 -12.40
CA TYR A 184 -9.59 1.91 -13.07
C TYR A 184 -9.20 3.32 -12.61
N ARG A 185 -8.22 3.42 -11.72
CA ARG A 185 -7.60 4.69 -11.31
C ARG A 185 -6.26 4.42 -10.65
N GLU A 186 -5.45 5.46 -10.57
CA GLU A 186 -4.32 5.47 -9.66
C GLU A 186 -4.77 5.50 -8.22
N VAL A 187 -4.01 4.82 -7.38
CA VAL A 187 -4.23 4.77 -5.93
C VAL A 187 -2.92 4.96 -5.20
N THR A 188 -2.96 5.74 -4.12
CA THR A 188 -1.89 5.76 -3.11
C THR A 188 -2.01 4.52 -2.19
N PHE A 189 -1.04 4.34 -1.29
CA PHE A 189 -1.06 3.23 -0.34
C PHE A 189 -2.30 3.25 0.56
N PHE A 190 -2.67 4.40 1.14
CA PHE A 190 -3.88 4.52 1.97
C PHE A 190 -5.15 4.26 1.18
N GLU A 191 -5.26 4.78 -0.05
CA GLU A 191 -6.43 4.54 -0.89
C GLU A 191 -6.58 3.05 -1.24
N TRP A 192 -5.49 2.39 -1.59
CA TRP A 192 -5.46 0.97 -1.90
C TRP A 192 -5.86 0.12 -0.70
N TYR A 193 -5.25 0.36 0.47
CA TYR A 193 -5.54 -0.38 1.69
C TYR A 193 -6.97 -0.13 2.21
N GLU A 194 -7.44 1.12 2.16
CA GLU A 194 -8.81 1.45 2.54
C GLU A 194 -9.85 0.84 1.61
N LYS A 195 -9.56 0.77 0.31
CA LYS A 195 -10.45 0.10 -0.64
C LYS A 195 -10.68 -1.34 -0.20
N TRP A 196 -9.61 -2.09 0.08
CA TRP A 196 -9.73 -3.46 0.60
C TRP A 196 -10.57 -3.50 1.89
N LEU A 197 -10.29 -2.63 2.87
CA LEU A 197 -11.08 -2.56 4.10
C LEU A 197 -12.57 -2.33 3.83
N ASN A 198 -12.90 -1.36 2.96
CA ASN A 198 -14.28 -1.04 2.62
C ASN A 198 -14.96 -2.21 1.93
N ASP A 199 -14.35 -2.78 0.89
CA ASP A 199 -14.88 -3.93 0.15
C ASP A 199 -15.18 -5.11 1.09
N LYS A 200 -14.26 -5.40 2.04
CA LYS A 200 -14.44 -6.54 2.96
C LYS A 200 -15.45 -6.25 4.07
N LEU A 201 -15.45 -5.04 4.62
CA LEU A 201 -16.48 -4.62 5.58
C LEU A 201 -17.88 -4.66 4.94
N GLU A 202 -18.00 -4.23 3.69
CA GLU A 202 -19.25 -4.28 2.93
C GLU A 202 -19.70 -5.73 2.71
N SER A 203 -18.79 -6.59 2.24
CA SER A 203 -19.09 -8.02 2.01
C SER A 203 -19.53 -8.77 3.28
N LEU A 204 -19.17 -8.26 4.46
CA LEU A 204 -19.55 -8.81 5.77
C LEU A 204 -20.74 -8.07 6.41
N GLY A 205 -21.40 -7.17 5.68
CA GLY A 205 -22.60 -6.46 6.14
C GLY A 205 -22.33 -5.45 7.25
N CYS A 206 -21.18 -4.78 7.26
CA CYS A 206 -20.84 -3.78 8.26
C CYS A 206 -21.80 -2.58 8.22
N LYS A 207 -22.72 -2.51 9.19
CA LYS A 207 -23.71 -1.42 9.32
C LYS A 207 -23.10 -0.02 9.46
N LYS A 208 -21.83 0.08 9.88
CA LYS A 208 -21.11 1.36 10.05
C LYS A 208 -20.81 2.05 8.72
N LEU A 209 -20.83 1.31 7.61
CA LEU A 209 -20.67 1.88 6.27
C LEU A 209 -21.89 2.70 5.82
N ASN A 210 -23.07 2.46 6.42
CA ASN A 210 -24.31 3.20 6.11
C ASN A 210 -24.26 4.67 6.57
N ASP A 211 -23.28 5.01 7.39
CA ASP A 211 -23.02 6.36 7.87
C ASP A 211 -21.62 6.79 7.39
N PRO A 212 -21.53 7.57 6.31
CA PRO A 212 -20.26 7.99 5.72
C PRO A 212 -19.33 8.68 6.72
N ASN A 213 -19.91 9.37 7.71
CA ASN A 213 -19.18 10.14 8.70
C ASN A 213 -18.84 9.32 9.96
N HIS A 214 -19.21 8.04 10.01
CA HIS A 214 -19.00 7.19 11.19
C HIS A 214 -17.54 7.19 11.63
N TRP A 215 -16.63 7.00 10.67
CA TRP A 215 -15.22 6.84 10.95
C TRP A 215 -14.54 8.15 11.31
N GLU A 216 -15.00 9.26 10.71
CA GLU A 216 -14.46 10.61 10.95
C GLU A 216 -14.86 11.16 12.32
N ARG A 217 -16.11 10.96 12.75
CA ARG A 217 -16.60 11.41 14.08
C ARG A 217 -15.85 10.78 15.25
N ASN A 218 -15.26 9.61 15.03
CA ASN A 218 -14.48 8.88 16.04
C ASN A 218 -12.99 9.26 16.07
N VAL A 219 -12.56 10.21 15.23
CA VAL A 219 -11.22 10.80 15.27
C VAL A 219 -11.27 12.05 16.18
N SER A 220 -11.11 11.87 17.49
CA SER A 220 -11.03 13.01 18.41
C SER A 220 -9.69 13.75 18.29
N GLU A 221 -9.70 15.08 18.42
CA GLU A 221 -8.48 15.91 18.40
C GLU A 221 -7.44 15.49 19.46
N ASN A 222 -7.90 14.96 20.60
CA ASN A 222 -7.01 14.43 21.65
C ASN A 222 -6.18 13.21 21.22
N LYS A 223 -6.64 12.44 20.22
CA LYS A 223 -5.88 11.32 19.61
C LYS A 223 -4.83 11.78 18.60
N MET A 224 -4.72 13.08 18.30
CA MET A 224 -3.73 13.62 17.35
C MET A 224 -2.53 14.27 18.04
N ASN A 225 -2.52 14.34 19.38
CA ASN A 225 -1.42 14.95 20.16
C ASN A 225 -0.07 14.21 20.06
N TRP A 226 -0.03 12.96 19.59
CA TRP A 226 1.23 12.21 19.40
C TRP A 226 2.01 12.64 18.15
N LEU A 227 1.37 13.30 17.18
CA LEU A 227 2.01 13.78 15.94
C LEU A 227 2.99 14.91 16.17
N LYS A 228 2.91 15.60 17.32
CA LYS A 228 3.91 16.58 17.75
C LYS A 228 5.28 15.95 18.09
N LYS A 229 5.36 14.62 18.16
CA LYS A 229 6.58 13.87 18.51
C LYS A 229 7.34 13.28 17.32
N ILE A 230 6.80 13.36 16.09
CA ILE A 230 7.49 12.92 14.86
C ILE A 230 8.20 14.13 14.21
N LYS A 231 9.08 14.77 14.98
CA LYS A 231 10.03 15.76 14.45
C LYS A 231 11.42 15.16 14.46
#